data_AF-A0A564Q7P2-F1
#
_entry.id   AF-A0A564Q7P2-F1
#
_cell.length_a   1.000
_cell.length_b   1.000
_cell.length_c   1.000
_cell.angle_alpha   90.00
_cell.angle_beta   90.00
_cell.angle_gamma   90.00
#
_symmetry.space_group_name_H-M   'P 1'
#
loop_
_entity.id
_entity.type
_entity.pdbx_description
1 polymer ?
#
loop_
_entity_poly.entity_id
_entity_poly.type
_entity_poly.pdbx_seq_one_letter_code
_entity_poly.pdbx_strand_id
1 'polypeptide(L)'
;MGSIGSLFGRMTCGWVCPFGFLQDLVHKIPIPIKKRKIPEKYGFIKFISLILVILGPLIFLEPFFCMICPVGTFEAGIPSVLIYGLEIGFFFYFKLAILVSIFFLMVVFSRPFCKIFCPLGAILALFNSFSRLRLKVDEGCTKCGKCEKVCPMDIKVYEKPNSINCIRCLKCTEVCDHISLVKT
;
A
#
# COMPACT_ATOMS: atom_id res chain seq x y z
N MET A 1 -2.17 4.92 -18.13
CA MET A 1 -1.79 4.12 -16.93
C MET A 1 -2.80 3.03 -16.52
N GLY A 2 -4.01 2.93 -17.12
CA GLY A 2 -5.00 1.89 -16.74
C GLY A 2 -4.71 0.46 -17.26
N SER A 3 -3.98 0.32 -18.37
CA SER A 3 -3.73 -0.97 -19.03
C SER A 3 -2.74 -1.88 -18.29
N ILE A 4 -1.73 -1.30 -17.63
CA ILE A 4 -0.72 -2.07 -16.86
C ILE A 4 -1.28 -2.56 -15.52
N GLY A 5 -2.20 -1.79 -14.91
CA GLY A 5 -2.86 -2.15 -13.65
C GLY A 5 -3.83 -3.32 -13.76
N SER A 6 -4.44 -3.54 -14.94
CA SER A 6 -5.40 -4.65 -15.15
C SER A 6 -4.69 -6.00 -15.31
N LEU A 7 -3.55 -6.04 -16.00
CA LEU A 7 -2.79 -7.28 -16.25
C LEU A 7 -1.98 -7.76 -15.03
N PHE A 8 -1.46 -6.84 -14.23
CA PHE A 8 -0.61 -7.16 -13.07
C PHE A 8 -1.30 -6.90 -11.71
N GLY A 9 -2.54 -6.39 -11.71
CA GLY A 9 -3.33 -6.13 -10.50
C GLY A 9 -2.56 -5.28 -9.49
N ARG A 10 -2.50 -5.77 -8.24
CA ARG A 10 -1.87 -5.10 -7.10
C ARG A 10 -0.33 -5.11 -7.12
N MET A 11 0.31 -5.75 -8.11
CA MET A 11 1.77 -5.70 -8.30
C MET A 11 2.29 -4.31 -8.63
N THR A 12 1.47 -3.49 -9.29
CA THR A 12 1.81 -2.09 -9.61
C THR A 12 2.07 -1.26 -8.35
N CYS A 13 1.35 -1.50 -7.24
CA CYS A 13 1.63 -0.85 -5.96
C CYS A 13 2.96 -1.28 -5.31
N GLY A 14 3.51 -2.43 -5.72
CA GLY A 14 4.80 -2.94 -5.25
C GLY A 14 5.98 -2.33 -6.00
N TRP A 15 5.86 -2.19 -7.32
CA TRP A 15 6.95 -1.83 -8.22
C TRP A 15 6.87 -0.42 -8.79
N VAL A 16 5.66 0.09 -9.07
CA VAL A 16 5.45 1.33 -9.83
C VAL A 16 5.16 2.52 -8.91
N CYS A 17 4.58 2.31 -7.73
CA CYS A 17 4.17 3.41 -6.85
C CYS A 17 5.37 4.06 -6.14
N PRO A 18 5.72 5.34 -6.45
CA PRO A 18 6.85 6.03 -5.82
C PRO A 18 6.62 6.22 -4.31
N PHE A 19 5.38 6.47 -3.90
CA PHE A 19 5.02 6.59 -2.49
C PHE A 19 5.15 5.27 -1.72
N GLY A 20 4.87 4.13 -2.38
CA GLY A 20 5.08 2.81 -1.78
C GLY A 20 6.57 2.52 -1.56
N PHE A 21 7.42 2.95 -2.51
CA PHE A 21 8.87 2.87 -2.35
C PHE A 21 9.38 3.78 -1.23
N LEU A 22 8.89 5.02 -1.15
CA LEU A 22 9.22 5.95 -0.07
C LEU A 22 8.87 5.37 1.30
N GLN A 23 7.70 4.75 1.44
CA GLN A 23 7.28 4.07 2.67
C GLN A 23 8.21 2.93 3.06
N ASP A 24 8.60 2.08 2.10
CA ASP A 24 9.54 0.99 2.34
C ASP A 24 10.93 1.53 2.73
N LEU A 25 11.37 2.62 2.11
CA LEU A 25 12.66 3.26 2.39
C LEU A 25 12.68 3.85 3.80
N VAL A 26 11.67 4.65 4.16
CA VAL A 26 11.51 5.24 5.50
C VAL A 26 11.42 4.15 6.56
N HIS A 27 10.68 3.08 6.31
CA HIS A 27 10.60 1.95 7.22
C HIS A 27 11.92 1.17 7.36
N LYS A 28 12.79 1.21 6.34
CA LYS A 28 14.11 0.55 6.38
C LYS A 28 15.14 1.35 7.18
N ILE A 29 14.91 2.64 7.44
CA ILE A 29 15.81 3.47 8.25
C ILE A 29 15.90 2.84 9.66
N PRO A 30 17.12 2.58 10.19
CA PRO A 30 17.33 1.98 11.50
C PRO A 30 17.12 3.01 12.60
N ILE A 31 15.86 3.38 12.84
CA ILE A 31 15.44 4.29 13.91
C ILE A 31 15.22 3.45 15.17
N PRO A 32 15.61 3.91 16.39
CA PRO A 32 15.45 3.18 17.65
C PRO A 32 13.98 3.11 18.13
N ILE A 33 13.08 2.66 17.26
CA ILE A 33 11.64 2.57 17.51
C ILE A 33 11.20 1.13 17.26
N LYS A 34 10.35 0.59 18.15
CA LYS A 34 9.81 -0.76 18.06
C LYS A 34 8.86 -0.87 16.86
N LYS A 35 9.34 -1.45 15.76
CA LYS A 35 8.53 -1.74 14.56
C LYS A 35 7.36 -2.65 14.93
N ARG A 36 6.14 -2.30 14.48
CA ARG A 36 4.93 -3.08 14.72
C ARG A 36 4.28 -3.51 13.41
N LYS A 37 3.62 -4.66 13.44
CA LYS A 37 2.80 -5.14 12.32
C LYS A 37 1.39 -4.57 12.42
N ILE A 38 0.78 -4.25 11.29
CA ILE A 38 -0.63 -3.86 11.24
C ILE A 38 -1.47 -5.15 11.17
N PRO A 39 -2.44 -5.36 12.07
CA PRO A 39 -3.29 -6.55 12.01
C PRO A 39 -4.08 -6.60 10.70
N GLU A 40 -4.23 -7.78 10.10
CA GLU A 40 -4.96 -7.98 8.84
C GLU A 40 -6.38 -7.40 8.84
N LYS A 41 -7.03 -7.34 10.02
CA LYS A 41 -8.38 -6.77 10.23
C LYS A 41 -8.48 -5.32 9.76
N TYR A 42 -7.43 -4.52 9.93
CA TYR A 42 -7.41 -3.12 9.49
C TYR A 42 -7.32 -2.97 7.97
N GLY A 43 -6.96 -4.06 7.27
CA GLY A 43 -6.98 -4.12 5.81
C GLY A 43 -8.39 -4.06 5.21
N PHE A 44 -9.47 -4.16 6.02
CA PHE A 44 -10.84 -3.92 5.55
C PHE A 44 -11.22 -2.43 5.46
N ILE A 45 -10.53 -1.56 6.21
CA ILE A 45 -10.83 -0.11 6.25
C ILE A 45 -10.64 0.53 4.87
N LYS A 46 -9.74 0.00 4.04
CA LYS A 46 -9.56 0.47 2.66
C LYS A 46 -10.84 0.34 1.82
N PHE A 47 -11.72 -0.63 2.10
CA PHE A 47 -13.00 -0.74 1.39
C PHE A 47 -13.97 0.37 1.79
N ILE A 48 -13.90 0.86 3.03
CA ILE A 48 -14.62 2.05 3.46
C ILE A 48 -14.12 3.28 2.69
N SER A 49 -12.80 3.43 2.53
CA SER A 49 -12.23 4.52 1.72
C SER A 49 -12.65 4.45 0.25
N LEU A 50 -12.81 3.24 -0.29
CA LEU A 50 -13.28 3.00 -1.66
C LEU A 50 -14.76 3.38 -1.84
N ILE A 51 -15.61 3.02 -0.87
CA ILE A 51 -17.02 3.45 -0.85
C ILE A 51 -17.09 4.99 -0.81
N LEU A 52 -16.24 5.63 0.02
CA LEU A 52 -16.19 7.10 0.11
C LEU A 52 -15.73 7.76 -1.20
N VAL A 53 -14.83 7.14 -1.97
CA VAL A 53 -14.41 7.65 -3.29
C VAL A 53 -15.49 7.49 -4.35
N ILE A 54 -16.34 6.46 -4.24
CA ILE A 54 -17.44 6.23 -5.19
C ILE A 54 -18.64 7.13 -4.85
N LEU A 55 -18.97 7.27 -3.56
CA LEU A 55 -20.11 8.08 -3.09
C LEU A 55 -19.78 9.58 -2.98
N GLY A 56 -18.52 9.95 -2.72
CA GLY A 56 -18.09 11.34 -2.55
C GLY A 56 -18.42 12.23 -3.76
N PRO A 57 -18.09 11.83 -5.00
CA PRO A 57 -18.44 12.59 -6.20
C PRO A 57 -19.96 12.73 -6.41
N LEU A 58 -20.75 11.74 -5.95
CA LEU A 58 -22.22 11.79 -6.05
C LEU A 58 -22.84 12.82 -5.11
N ILE A 59 -22.13 13.19 -4.04
CA ILE A 59 -22.63 14.12 -3.01
C ILE A 59 -21.99 15.52 -3.18
N PHE A 60 -20.69 15.59 -3.49
CA PHE A 60 -19.92 16.83 -3.48
C PHE A 60 -19.45 17.31 -4.86
N LEU A 61 -19.72 16.57 -5.95
CA LEU A 61 -19.26 16.83 -7.33
C LEU A 61 -17.74 17.01 -7.53
N GLU A 62 -16.94 17.01 -6.46
CA GLU A 62 -15.48 17.06 -6.48
C GLU A 62 -14.87 15.79 -5.86
N PRO A 63 -13.69 15.33 -6.34
CA PRO A 63 -12.99 14.21 -5.77
C PRO A 63 -12.36 14.58 -4.41
N PHE A 64 -13.16 14.50 -3.34
CA PHE A 64 -12.75 14.78 -1.95
C PHE A 64 -11.50 13.99 -1.53
N PHE A 65 -11.32 12.79 -2.10
CA PHE A 65 -10.16 11.95 -1.85
C PHE A 65 -8.85 12.55 -2.38
N CYS A 66 -8.88 13.30 -3.49
CA CYS A 66 -7.69 13.99 -4.01
C CYS A 66 -7.22 15.11 -3.07
N MET A 67 -8.13 15.71 -2.30
CA MET A 67 -7.76 16.73 -1.32
C MET A 67 -7.11 16.15 -0.06
N ILE A 68 -7.46 14.93 0.33
CA ILE A 68 -6.99 14.29 1.57
C ILE A 68 -5.81 13.33 1.30
N CYS A 69 -5.58 12.95 0.05
CA CYS A 69 -4.55 11.98 -0.28
C CYS A 69 -3.14 12.54 -0.03
N PRO A 70 -2.37 11.99 0.93
CA PRO A 70 -0.98 12.40 1.17
C PRO A 70 -0.07 12.13 -0.03
N VAL A 71 -0.45 11.19 -0.92
CA VAL A 71 0.26 10.93 -2.18
C VAL A 71 0.19 12.16 -3.08
N GLY A 72 -1.02 12.74 -3.23
CA GLY A 72 -1.22 13.95 -4.04
C GLY A 72 -0.48 15.16 -3.46
N THR A 73 -0.45 15.29 -2.13
CA THR A 73 0.35 16.33 -1.47
C THR A 73 1.85 16.15 -1.70
N PHE A 74 2.37 14.92 -1.65
CA PHE A 74 3.79 14.66 -1.87
C PHE A 74 4.20 14.85 -3.34
N GLU A 75 3.41 14.32 -4.27
CA GLU A 75 3.76 14.25 -5.70
C GLU A 75 3.43 15.55 -6.44
N ALA A 76 2.33 16.22 -6.10
CA ALA A 76 1.89 17.46 -6.75
C ALA A 76 1.89 18.66 -5.79
N GLY A 77 1.54 18.48 -4.51
CA GLY A 77 1.41 19.58 -3.55
C GLY A 77 2.73 20.28 -3.19
N ILE A 78 3.78 19.52 -2.89
CA ILE A 78 5.09 20.09 -2.53
C ILE A 78 5.75 20.80 -3.73
N PRO A 79 5.83 20.19 -4.93
CA PRO A 79 6.41 20.86 -6.08
C PRO A 79 5.61 22.09 -6.52
N SER A 80 4.28 22.03 -6.46
CA SER A 80 3.45 23.17 -6.87
C SER A 80 3.61 24.37 -5.94
N VAL A 81 3.75 24.19 -4.62
CA VAL A 81 4.02 25.29 -3.70
C VAL A 81 5.43 25.85 -3.89
N LEU A 82 6.43 24.99 -4.09
CA LEU A 82 7.82 25.41 -4.28
C LEU A 82 8.04 26.17 -5.60
N ILE A 83 7.30 25.80 -6.66
CA ILE A 83 7.45 26.37 -8.01
C ILE A 83 6.52 27.57 -8.23
N TYR A 84 5.26 27.50 -7.79
CA TYR A 84 4.25 28.53 -8.08
C TYR A 84 3.99 29.50 -6.91
N GLY A 85 4.59 29.28 -5.74
CA GLY A 85 4.44 30.19 -4.59
C GLY A 85 2.98 30.39 -4.17
N LEU A 86 2.13 29.37 -4.36
CA LEU A 86 0.71 29.41 -3.99
C LEU A 86 0.56 29.75 -2.50
N GLU A 87 -0.36 30.67 -2.20
CA GLU A 87 -0.64 31.10 -0.83
C GLU A 87 -0.89 29.89 0.07
N ILE A 88 -0.10 29.83 1.14
CA ILE A 88 -0.10 28.74 2.11
C ILE A 88 -1.34 28.92 3.00
N GLY A 89 -2.51 28.57 2.48
CA GLY A 89 -3.76 28.64 3.24
C GLY A 89 -3.83 27.60 4.36
N PHE A 90 -4.79 27.78 5.28
CA PHE A 90 -5.07 26.85 6.40
C PHE A 90 -5.24 25.39 5.92
N PHE A 91 -5.85 25.19 4.76
CA PHE A 91 -6.02 23.87 4.14
C PHE A 91 -4.70 23.18 3.79
N PHE A 92 -3.65 23.93 3.41
CA PHE A 92 -2.34 23.35 3.13
C PHE A 92 -1.65 22.88 4.41
N TYR A 93 -1.74 23.66 5.49
CA TYR A 93 -1.20 23.26 6.79
C TYR A 93 -1.87 21.99 7.32
N PHE A 94 -3.20 21.87 7.16
CA PHE A 94 -3.93 20.65 7.53
C PHE A 94 -3.48 19.42 6.73
N LYS A 95 -3.29 19.57 5.41
CA LYS A 95 -2.75 18.50 4.55
C LYS A 95 -1.33 18.10 4.95
N LEU A 96 -0.50 19.09 5.30
CA LEU A 96 0.89 18.86 5.71
C LEU A 96 0.93 18.17 7.08
N ALA A 97 0.07 18.54 8.02
CA ALA A 97 -0.10 17.86 9.30
C ALA A 97 -0.51 16.38 9.13
N ILE A 98 -1.45 16.09 8.21
CA ILE A 98 -1.81 14.70 7.86
C ILE A 98 -0.62 13.95 7.28
N LEU A 99 0.13 14.56 6.36
CA LEU A 99 1.30 13.94 5.74
C LEU A 99 2.39 13.62 6.78
N VAL A 100 2.69 14.56 7.68
CA VAL A 100 3.65 14.37 8.77
C VAL A 100 3.18 13.28 9.73
N SER A 101 1.90 13.28 10.11
CA SER A 101 1.32 12.21 10.94
C SER A 101 1.50 10.84 10.29
N ILE A 102 1.15 10.72 9.00
CA ILE A 102 1.32 9.46 8.26
C ILE A 102 2.81 9.10 8.15
N PHE A 103 3.71 10.07 7.98
CA PHE A 103 5.16 9.84 7.94
C PHE A 103 5.66 9.19 9.25
N PHE A 104 5.22 9.68 10.41
CA PHE A 104 5.50 9.02 11.70
C PHE A 104 4.92 7.61 11.76
N LEU A 105 3.71 7.39 11.24
CA LEU A 105 3.12 6.04 11.17
C LEU A 105 3.94 5.11 10.25
N MET A 106 4.54 5.59 9.17
CA MET A 106 5.37 4.78 8.26
C MET A 106 6.69 4.32 8.89
N VAL A 107 7.21 5.10 9.86
CA VAL A 107 8.38 4.70 10.64
C VAL A 107 8.07 3.46 11.49
N VAL A 108 6.90 3.44 12.13
CA VAL A 108 6.49 2.34 13.03
C VAL A 108 5.94 1.14 12.25
N PHE A 109 5.16 1.39 11.20
CA PHE A 109 4.41 0.39 10.46
C PHE A 109 4.84 0.34 8.99
N SER A 110 4.94 -0.87 8.44
CA SER A 110 5.17 -1.04 7.00
C SER A 110 3.92 -0.63 6.22
N ARG A 111 4.05 0.36 5.34
CA ARG A 111 3.03 0.81 4.38
C ARG A 111 1.62 1.08 4.97
N PRO A 112 1.47 1.94 5.99
CA PRO A 112 0.21 2.14 6.71
C PRO A 112 -0.90 2.70 5.82
N PHE A 113 -0.57 3.69 4.98
CA PHE A 113 -1.53 4.31 4.07
C PHE A 113 -2.03 3.32 3.01
N CYS A 114 -1.13 2.56 2.39
CA CYS A 114 -1.50 1.57 1.37
C CYS A 114 -2.30 0.38 1.94
N LYS A 115 -2.14 0.08 3.23
CA LYS A 115 -2.90 -0.97 3.93
C LYS A 115 -4.30 -0.49 4.34
N ILE A 116 -4.42 0.73 4.85
CA ILE A 116 -5.62 1.20 5.56
C ILE A 116 -6.47 2.12 4.70
N PHE A 117 -5.86 3.06 3.97
CA PHE A 117 -6.57 4.20 3.39
C PHE A 117 -6.57 4.25 1.87
N CYS A 118 -5.73 3.48 1.17
CA CYS A 118 -5.62 3.60 -0.28
C CYS A 118 -6.80 2.95 -1.02
N PRO A 119 -7.67 3.72 -1.72
CA PRO A 119 -8.83 3.19 -2.43
C PRO A 119 -8.41 2.48 -3.72
N LEU A 120 -7.37 2.98 -4.40
CA LEU A 120 -6.79 2.32 -5.56
C LEU A 120 -6.27 0.91 -5.18
N GLY A 121 -5.63 0.81 -4.02
CA GLY A 121 -5.18 -0.47 -3.46
C GLY A 121 -6.33 -1.42 -3.11
N ALA A 122 -7.54 -0.91 -2.84
CA ALA A 122 -8.74 -1.71 -2.61
C ALA A 122 -9.36 -2.22 -3.93
N ILE A 123 -9.44 -1.38 -4.96
CA ILE A 123 -9.86 -1.80 -6.31
C ILE A 123 -8.91 -2.90 -6.81
N LEU A 124 -7.60 -2.66 -6.77
CA LEU A 124 -6.60 -3.62 -7.23
C LEU A 124 -6.56 -4.89 -6.38
N ALA A 125 -6.97 -4.82 -5.10
CA ALA A 125 -7.16 -6.01 -4.27
C ALA A 125 -8.30 -6.89 -4.80
N LEU A 126 -9.40 -6.29 -5.27
CA LEU A 126 -10.51 -7.02 -5.86
C LEU A 126 -10.07 -7.73 -7.16
N PHE A 127 -9.33 -7.02 -8.01
CA PHE A 127 -8.73 -7.56 -9.24
C PHE A 127 -7.62 -8.60 -8.95
N ASN A 128 -7.05 -8.61 -7.75
CA ASN A 128 -6.02 -9.56 -7.34
C ASN A 128 -6.50 -11.03 -7.39
N SER A 129 -7.80 -11.25 -7.19
CA SER A 129 -8.46 -12.55 -7.30
C SER A 129 -8.41 -13.11 -8.73
N PHE A 130 -8.48 -12.22 -9.73
CA PHE A 130 -8.45 -12.56 -11.16
C PHE A 130 -7.03 -12.67 -11.73
N SER A 131 -6.00 -12.31 -10.95
CA SER A 131 -4.61 -12.39 -11.42
C SER A 131 -4.17 -13.84 -11.62
N ARG A 132 -3.66 -14.12 -12.82
CA ARG A 132 -3.10 -15.44 -13.23
C ARG A 132 -1.79 -15.83 -12.53
N LEU A 133 -1.22 -14.95 -11.72
CA LEU A 133 0.04 -15.20 -11.01
C LEU A 133 -0.30 -15.67 -9.60
N ARG A 134 -0.12 -16.95 -9.28
CA ARG A 134 -0.39 -17.48 -7.93
C ARG A 134 0.89 -17.87 -7.23
N LEU A 135 0.94 -17.64 -5.93
CA LEU A 135 2.01 -18.17 -5.08
C LEU A 135 1.60 -19.57 -4.62
N LYS A 136 2.48 -20.55 -4.80
CA LYS A 136 2.34 -21.91 -4.28
C LYS A 136 3.37 -22.11 -3.19
N VAL A 137 2.93 -22.70 -2.08
CA VAL A 137 3.78 -23.12 -0.97
C VAL A 137 3.96 -24.62 -1.11
N ASP A 138 5.20 -25.07 -1.09
CA ASP A 138 5.55 -26.48 -1.15
C ASP A 138 5.17 -27.21 0.16
N GLU A 139 4.92 -28.51 0.08
CA GLU A 139 4.56 -29.33 1.24
C GLU A 139 5.70 -29.41 2.26
N GLY A 140 6.95 -29.20 1.84
CA GLY A 140 8.13 -29.12 2.71
C GLY A 140 8.21 -27.87 3.60
N CYS A 141 7.18 -27.02 3.66
CA CYS A 141 7.23 -25.78 4.44
C CYS A 141 7.29 -26.02 5.96
N THR A 142 8.39 -25.62 6.59
CA THR A 142 8.62 -25.73 8.05
C THR A 142 7.93 -24.67 8.90
N LYS A 143 7.09 -23.79 8.30
CA LYS A 143 6.42 -22.67 8.99
C LYS A 143 7.36 -21.78 9.81
N CYS A 144 8.60 -21.59 9.35
CA CYS A 144 9.63 -20.81 10.05
C CYS A 144 9.35 -19.29 10.18
N GLY A 145 8.33 -18.77 9.48
CA GLY A 145 7.92 -17.36 9.56
C GLY A 145 8.86 -16.34 8.88
N LYS A 146 9.94 -16.77 8.22
CA LYS A 146 10.87 -15.88 7.50
C LYS A 146 10.17 -15.06 6.41
N CYS A 147 9.29 -15.69 5.64
CA CYS A 147 8.51 -15.04 4.57
C CYS A 147 7.56 -13.96 5.11
N GLU A 148 6.99 -14.14 6.30
CA GLU A 148 6.11 -13.16 6.94
C GLU A 148 6.89 -11.92 7.39
N LYS A 149 8.13 -12.09 7.90
CA LYS A 149 8.97 -10.97 8.35
C LYS A 149 9.39 -10.04 7.22
N VAL A 150 9.59 -10.58 6.02
CA VAL A 150 10.02 -9.83 4.83
C VAL A 150 8.83 -9.24 4.06
N CYS A 151 7.61 -9.74 4.31
CA CYS A 151 6.41 -9.28 3.64
C CYS A 151 6.06 -7.83 4.04
N PRO A 152 6.09 -6.86 3.12
CA PRO A 152 5.72 -5.47 3.45
C PRO A 152 4.24 -5.33 3.83
N MET A 153 3.42 -6.33 3.45
CA MET A 153 2.00 -6.37 3.73
C MET A 153 1.64 -7.11 5.03
N ASP A 154 2.63 -7.60 5.80
CA ASP A 154 2.44 -8.39 7.03
C ASP A 154 1.55 -9.63 6.84
N ILE A 155 1.60 -10.26 5.66
CA ILE A 155 0.79 -11.44 5.34
C ILE A 155 1.54 -12.69 5.77
N LYS A 156 0.81 -13.63 6.38
CA LYS A 156 1.27 -15.00 6.60
C LYS A 156 1.26 -15.79 5.29
N VAL A 157 2.29 -15.59 4.47
CA VAL A 157 2.39 -16.18 3.12
C VAL A 157 2.32 -17.71 3.15
N TYR A 158 2.84 -18.34 4.22
CA TYR A 158 2.83 -19.80 4.39
C TYR A 158 1.44 -20.39 4.69
N GLU A 159 0.51 -19.61 5.25
CA GLU A 159 -0.89 -20.03 5.51
C GLU A 159 -1.83 -19.58 4.38
N LYS A 160 -1.67 -18.33 3.93
CA LYS A 160 -2.53 -17.69 2.91
C LYS A 160 -1.66 -17.02 1.83
N PRO A 161 -1.02 -17.80 0.93
CA PRO A 161 -0.11 -17.26 -0.07
C PRO A 161 -0.80 -16.32 -1.07
N ASN A 162 -2.08 -16.53 -1.33
CA ASN A 162 -2.89 -15.75 -2.29
C ASN A 162 -3.91 -14.86 -1.59
N SER A 163 -3.54 -14.21 -0.48
CA SER A 163 -4.45 -13.27 0.18
C SER A 163 -4.81 -12.09 -0.75
N ILE A 164 -6.01 -11.55 -0.60
CA ILE A 164 -6.45 -10.35 -1.33
C ILE A 164 -5.56 -9.13 -1.05
N ASN A 165 -4.79 -9.19 0.04
CA ASN A 165 -3.83 -8.18 0.46
C ASN A 165 -2.45 -8.29 -0.19
N CYS A 166 -2.15 -9.42 -0.84
CA CYS A 166 -0.86 -9.67 -1.44
C CYS A 166 -0.62 -8.75 -2.65
N ILE A 167 0.44 -7.94 -2.56
CA ILE A 167 0.93 -7.11 -3.67
C ILE A 167 1.86 -7.87 -4.61
N ARG A 168 2.10 -9.17 -4.34
CA ARG A 168 2.96 -10.06 -5.14
C ARG A 168 4.32 -9.43 -5.48
N CYS A 169 4.98 -8.85 -4.48
CA CYS A 169 6.28 -8.20 -4.64
C CYS A 169 7.46 -9.19 -4.74
N LEU A 170 7.22 -10.51 -4.65
CA LEU A 170 8.20 -11.60 -4.75
C LEU A 170 9.37 -11.61 -3.74
N LYS A 171 9.46 -10.62 -2.85
CA LYS A 171 10.42 -10.65 -1.73
C LYS A 171 10.36 -11.91 -0.86
N CYS A 172 9.22 -12.62 -0.83
CA CYS A 172 9.09 -13.88 -0.10
C CYS A 172 9.72 -15.09 -0.82
N THR A 173 9.79 -15.08 -2.16
CA THR A 173 10.45 -16.14 -2.95
C THR A 173 11.96 -15.99 -2.93
N GLU A 174 12.48 -14.77 -2.72
CA GLU A 174 13.92 -14.51 -2.56
C GLU A 174 14.51 -15.07 -1.26
N VAL A 175 13.69 -15.30 -0.24
CA VAL A 175 14.13 -15.70 1.11
C VAL A 175 13.68 -17.12 1.49
N CYS A 176 12.79 -17.72 0.71
CA CYS A 176 12.22 -19.02 1.01
C CYS A 176 12.07 -19.87 -0.26
N ASP A 177 12.87 -20.93 -0.35
CA ASP A 177 12.90 -21.86 -1.49
C ASP A 177 11.60 -22.66 -1.64
N HIS A 178 10.83 -22.78 -0.56
CA HIS A 178 9.53 -23.47 -0.57
C HIS A 178 8.38 -22.62 -1.13
N ILE A 179 8.63 -21.37 -1.54
CA ILE A 179 7.60 -20.49 -2.12
C ILE A 179 7.97 -20.24 -3.58
N SER A 180 7.11 -20.69 -4.48
CA SER A 180 7.29 -20.50 -5.93
C SER A 180 6.10 -19.76 -6.54
N LEU A 181 6.38 -18.99 -7.60
CA LEU A 181 5.35 -18.37 -8.41
C LEU A 181 4.93 -19.34 -9.52
N VAL A 182 3.63 -19.63 -9.58
CA VAL A 182 3.02 -20.49 -10.59
C VAL A 182 2.10 -19.63 -11.44
N LYS A 183 2.21 -19.77 -12.77
CA LYS A 183 1.30 -19.16 -13.73
C LYS A 183 0.12 -20.13 -13.94
N THR A 184 -1.09 -19.69 -13.60
CA THR A 184 -2.34 -20.43 -13.89
C THR A 184 -2.85 -20.08 -15.28
#